data_AF-A0A3M1QCE5-F1
#
_entry.id   AF-A0A3M1QCE5-F1
#
_cell.length_a   1.000
_cell.length_b   1.000
_cell.length_c   1.000
_cell.angle_alpha   90.00
_cell.angle_beta   90.00
_cell.angle_gamma   90.00
#
_symmetry.space_group_name_H-M   'P 1'
#
loop_
_entity.id
_entity.type
_entity.pdbx_description
1 polymer ?
#
loop_
_entity_poly.entity_id
_entity_poly.type
_entity_poly.pdbx_seq_one_letter_code
_entity_poly.pdbx_strand_id
1 'polypeptide(L)'
;MTRQTTLPDFHFLLIADNLGGEWFFDPARQYWNRFRPIVISDYEFLRLIPAGEFSIVVTVIAGRDRVQQLGVDLARIHPDAQYDPILADDFAATREMLNLRAQLNQPFGQPLAVTLEPTVPANTTPVQPTPGSIFTQEAGSNTSGFVTQTPTAAQVPDEQPSEDHTPGPVFPTPGPVTGGG
;
A
#
# COMPACT_ATOMS: atom_id res chain seq x y z
N MET A 1 11.42 -20.31 14.95
CA MET A 1 10.96 -19.27 14.01
C MET A 1 10.55 -19.96 12.73
N THR A 2 9.24 -20.11 12.51
CA THR A 2 8.69 -20.68 11.28
C THR A 2 8.88 -19.64 10.18
N ARG A 3 9.55 -19.98 9.07
CA ARG A 3 9.67 -19.07 7.93
C ARG A 3 8.31 -19.01 7.23
N GLN A 4 7.77 -17.82 7.05
CA GLN A 4 6.53 -17.64 6.31
C GLN A 4 6.78 -17.84 4.82
N THR A 5 6.16 -18.89 4.28
CA THR A 5 6.21 -19.20 2.86
C THR A 5 4.84 -18.99 2.20
N THR A 6 3.79 -18.62 2.93
CA THR A 6 2.46 -18.36 2.39
C THR A 6 2.09 -16.88 2.53
N LEU A 7 1.11 -16.42 1.75
CA LEU A 7 0.57 -15.06 1.92
C LEU A 7 -0.07 -14.96 3.32
N PRO A 8 0.23 -13.93 4.12
CA PRO A 8 -0.40 -13.76 5.42
C PRO A 8 -1.82 -13.22 5.28
N ASP A 9 -2.62 -13.39 6.33
CA ASP A 9 -3.96 -12.79 6.44
C ASP A 9 -3.84 -11.26 6.54
N PHE A 10 -2.84 -10.77 7.27
CA PHE A 10 -2.51 -9.35 7.36
C PHE A 10 -1.05 -9.08 7.05
N HIS A 11 -0.83 -8.17 6.10
CA HIS A 11 0.49 -7.61 5.79
C HIS A 11 0.50 -6.12 6.12
N PHE A 12 1.28 -5.76 7.13
CA PHE A 12 1.48 -4.37 7.55
C PHE A 12 2.82 -3.82 7.07
N LEU A 13 2.83 -2.52 6.75
CA LEU A 13 4.02 -1.74 6.50
C LEU A 13 4.10 -0.63 7.55
N LEU A 14 5.12 -0.69 8.40
CA LEU A 14 5.43 0.36 9.37
C LEU A 14 6.69 1.10 8.93
N ILE A 15 6.62 2.42 8.89
CA ILE A 15 7.77 3.30 8.64
C ILE A 15 8.05 4.00 9.97
N ALA A 16 9.28 3.89 10.45
CA ALA A 16 9.67 4.51 11.70
C ALA A 16 9.49 6.03 11.63
N ASP A 17 9.04 6.59 12.75
CA ASP A 17 8.76 8.02 12.96
C ASP A 17 9.96 8.93 12.63
N ASN A 18 11.18 8.43 12.81
CA ASN A 18 12.41 9.16 12.56
C ASN A 18 12.81 9.26 11.07
N LEU A 19 12.15 8.54 10.16
CA LEU A 19 12.48 8.54 8.74
C LEU A 19 11.74 9.64 7.97
N GLY A 20 10.54 10.04 8.40
CA GLY A 20 9.72 11.01 7.66
C GLY A 20 8.82 10.36 6.59
N GLY A 21 7.83 11.10 6.11
CA GLY A 21 6.80 10.59 5.19
C GLY A 21 7.30 10.32 3.77
N GLU A 22 8.41 10.95 3.36
CA GLU A 22 9.04 10.77 2.05
C GLU A 22 9.44 9.32 1.76
N TRP A 23 9.72 8.53 2.80
CA TRP A 23 10.03 7.10 2.70
C TRP A 23 8.84 6.26 2.25
N PHE A 24 7.62 6.76 2.43
CA PHE A 24 6.45 6.10 1.88
C PHE A 24 6.27 6.41 0.38
N PHE A 25 6.41 7.69 0.01
CA PHE A 25 5.98 8.18 -1.30
C PHE A 25 6.91 7.79 -2.46
N ASP A 26 8.19 7.58 -2.20
CA ASP A 26 9.16 7.19 -3.23
C ASP A 26 9.70 5.76 -3.03
N PRO A 27 10.46 5.42 -1.98
CA PRO A 27 11.13 4.13 -1.90
C PRO A 27 10.15 2.96 -1.76
N ALA A 28 9.03 3.17 -1.06
CA ALA A 28 8.02 2.12 -0.88
C ALA A 28 6.96 2.06 -1.99
N ARG A 29 6.95 2.99 -2.96
CA ARG A 29 5.83 3.12 -3.91
C ARG A 29 5.61 1.87 -4.77
N GLN A 30 6.68 1.33 -5.35
CA GLN A 30 6.57 0.12 -6.19
C GLN A 30 6.18 -1.11 -5.36
N TYR A 31 6.78 -1.24 -4.18
CA TYR A 31 6.46 -2.30 -3.22
C TYR A 31 4.98 -2.25 -2.80
N TRP A 32 4.50 -1.06 -2.41
CA TRP A 32 3.10 -0.86 -2.04
C TRP A 32 2.16 -1.14 -3.20
N ASN A 33 2.50 -0.70 -4.42
CA ASN A 33 1.69 -1.00 -5.60
C ASN A 33 1.58 -2.49 -5.90
N ARG A 34 2.61 -3.28 -5.56
CA ARG A 34 2.64 -4.72 -5.82
C ARG A 34 1.90 -5.52 -4.76
N PHE A 35 2.15 -5.26 -3.48
CA PHE A 35 1.68 -6.09 -2.38
C PHE A 35 0.52 -5.49 -1.58
N ARG A 36 0.27 -4.19 -1.73
CA ARG A 36 -0.81 -3.43 -1.06
C ARG A 36 -0.85 -3.66 0.46
N PRO A 37 0.27 -3.57 1.20
CA PRO A 37 0.24 -3.69 2.65
C PRO A 37 -0.55 -2.55 3.28
N ILE A 38 -1.12 -2.82 4.46
CA ILE A 38 -1.77 -1.82 5.30
C ILE A 38 -0.68 -0.99 5.97
N VAL A 39 -0.70 0.32 5.73
CA VAL A 39 0.31 1.23 6.28
C VAL A 39 -0.12 1.66 7.69
N ILE A 40 0.77 1.51 8.65
CA ILE A 40 0.54 1.86 10.07
C ILE A 40 1.68 2.74 10.59
N SER A 41 1.35 3.66 11.50
CA SER A 41 2.31 4.51 12.21
C SER A 41 2.86 3.86 13.49
N ASP A 42 2.10 2.95 14.08
CA ASP A 42 2.34 2.31 15.36
C ASP A 42 1.63 0.95 15.42
N TYR A 43 1.78 0.25 16.54
CA TYR A 43 1.22 -1.08 16.75
C TYR A 43 -0.16 -1.09 17.43
N GLU A 44 -0.80 0.05 17.68
CA GLU A 44 -2.08 0.09 18.38
C GLU A 44 -3.18 -0.63 17.59
N PHE A 45 -3.15 -0.55 16.26
CA PHE A 45 -4.08 -1.29 15.40
C PHE A 45 -3.93 -2.81 15.54
N LEU A 46 -2.71 -3.32 15.79
CA LEU A 46 -2.48 -4.76 15.94
C LEU A 46 -3.15 -5.32 17.20
N ARG A 47 -3.38 -4.49 18.23
CA ARG A 47 -4.09 -4.89 19.46
C ARG A 47 -5.54 -5.27 19.22
N LEU A 48 -6.11 -4.83 18.10
CA LEU A 48 -7.50 -5.11 17.72
C LEU A 48 -7.64 -6.46 17.00
N ILE A 49 -6.53 -7.09 16.62
CA ILE A 49 -6.51 -8.36 15.91
C ILE A 49 -6.39 -9.49 16.94
N PRO A 50 -7.30 -10.48 16.95
CA PRO A 50 -7.21 -11.63 17.84
C PRO A 50 -5.91 -12.40 17.63
N ALA A 51 -5.14 -12.59 18.70
CA ALA A 51 -3.88 -13.33 18.67
C ALA A 51 -4.13 -14.82 18.38
N GLY A 52 -3.28 -15.44 17.56
CA GLY A 52 -3.34 -16.86 17.21
C GLY A 52 -4.41 -17.25 16.19
N GLU A 53 -5.31 -16.35 15.80
CA GLU A 53 -6.33 -16.61 14.78
C GLU A 53 -5.86 -16.25 13.36
N PHE A 54 -5.01 -15.23 13.25
CA PHE A 54 -4.57 -14.68 11.97
C PHE A 54 -3.04 -14.70 11.85
N SER A 55 -2.55 -14.99 10.65
CA SER A 55 -1.15 -14.82 10.31
C SER A 55 -0.85 -13.36 10.00
N ILE A 56 0.06 -12.78 10.79
CA ILE A 56 0.45 -11.37 10.67
C ILE A 56 1.92 -11.27 10.29
N VAL A 57 2.22 -10.47 9.27
CA VAL A 57 3.58 -10.05 8.94
C VAL A 57 3.67 -8.53 8.97
N VAL A 58 4.70 -8.02 9.65
CA VAL A 58 4.98 -6.59 9.69
C VAL A 58 6.33 -6.31 9.04
N THR A 59 6.30 -5.68 7.88
CA THR A 59 7.49 -5.11 7.24
C THR A 59 7.79 -3.77 7.89
N VAL A 60 8.96 -3.63 8.50
CA VAL A 60 9.37 -2.41 9.24
C VAL A 60 10.53 -1.73 8.54
N ILE A 61 10.33 -0.52 8.05
CA ILE A 61 11.39 0.34 7.52
C ILE A 61 11.86 1.24 8.67
N ALA A 62 13.09 1.04 9.14
CA ALA A 62 13.62 1.76 10.29
C ALA A 62 15.14 1.95 10.20
N GLY A 63 15.65 3.00 10.84
CA GLY A 63 17.07 3.16 11.10
C GLY A 63 17.61 2.07 12.04
N ARG A 64 18.93 1.86 11.99
CA ARG A 64 19.64 0.84 12.78
C ARG A 64 19.45 0.98 14.30
N ASP A 65 19.22 2.20 14.76
CA ASP A 65 18.98 2.55 16.16
C ASP A 65 17.60 2.08 16.66
N ARG A 66 16.58 2.08 15.79
CA ARG A 66 15.18 1.81 16.15
C ARG A 66 14.73 0.39 15.83
N VAL A 67 15.31 -0.24 14.80
CA VAL A 67 14.84 -1.53 14.26
C VAL A 67 14.72 -2.62 15.34
N GLN A 68 15.68 -2.73 16.26
CA GLN A 68 15.64 -3.77 17.30
C GLN A 68 14.54 -3.49 18.34
N GLN A 69 14.36 -2.22 18.72
CA GLN A 69 13.33 -1.82 19.69
C GLN A 69 11.93 -2.09 19.13
N LEU A 70 11.69 -1.74 17.86
CA LEU A 70 10.43 -2.03 17.18
C LEU A 70 10.11 -3.53 17.13
N GLY A 71 11.13 -4.37 16.91
CA GLY A 71 10.95 -5.83 16.97
C GLY A 71 10.55 -6.33 18.37
N VAL A 72 11.14 -5.77 19.43
CA VAL A 72 10.76 -6.08 20.82
C VAL A 72 9.34 -5.62 21.12
N ASP A 73 8.96 -4.43 20.66
CA ASP A 73 7.62 -3.88 20.88
C ASP A 73 6.56 -4.69 20.14
N LEU A 74 6.83 -5.13 18.91
CA LEU A 74 5.96 -6.05 18.19
C LEU A 74 5.79 -7.37 18.96
N ALA A 75 6.89 -7.97 19.42
CA ALA A 75 6.85 -9.25 20.14
C ALA A 75 6.06 -9.17 21.47
N ARG A 76 5.99 -8.00 22.10
CA ARG A 76 5.17 -7.76 23.30
C ARG A 76 3.67 -7.68 23.00
N ILE A 77 3.32 -7.17 21.82
CA ILE A 77 1.92 -6.95 21.42
C ILE A 77 1.34 -8.19 20.73
N HIS A 78 2.12 -8.80 19.84
CA HIS A 78 1.70 -9.94 19.02
C HIS A 78 2.90 -10.91 18.85
N PRO A 79 3.16 -11.81 19.82
CA PRO A 79 4.36 -12.66 19.83
C PRO A 79 4.43 -13.67 18.67
N ASP A 80 3.30 -13.94 18.04
CA ASP A 80 3.12 -14.78 16.86
C ASP A 80 3.19 -14.00 15.53
N ALA A 81 3.31 -12.67 15.57
CA ALA A 81 3.55 -11.88 14.36
C ALA A 81 4.98 -12.07 13.86
N GLN A 82 5.14 -12.16 12.54
CA GLN A 82 6.45 -12.18 11.92
C GLN A 82 6.98 -10.76 11.73
N TYR A 83 8.22 -10.57 12.17
CA TYR A 83 8.97 -9.34 12.01
C TYR A 83 9.85 -9.40 10.74
N ASP A 84 9.66 -8.46 9.80
CA ASP A 84 10.46 -8.31 8.57
C ASP A 84 11.14 -6.92 8.54
N PRO A 85 12.34 -6.78 9.13
CA PRO A 85 13.04 -5.50 9.18
C PRO A 85 13.72 -5.15 7.86
N ILE A 86 13.64 -3.87 7.51
CA ILE A 86 14.33 -3.21 6.40
C ILE A 86 15.14 -2.06 7.00
N LEU A 87 16.47 -2.18 6.96
CA LEU A 87 17.36 -1.14 7.46
C LEU A 87 17.41 0.02 6.47
N ALA A 88 16.98 1.19 6.94
CA ALA A 88 16.94 2.43 6.19
C ALA A 88 18.22 3.27 6.38
N ASP A 89 19.38 2.66 6.21
CA ASP A 89 20.67 3.36 6.35
C ASP A 89 20.96 4.30 5.17
N ASP A 90 20.48 3.94 3.98
CA ASP A 90 20.59 4.73 2.75
C ASP A 90 19.26 4.67 1.97
N PHE A 91 18.81 5.83 1.51
CA PHE A 91 17.53 5.98 0.82
C PHE A 91 17.51 5.23 -0.52
N ALA A 92 18.57 5.37 -1.32
CA ALA A 92 18.65 4.76 -2.64
C ALA A 92 18.71 3.23 -2.56
N ALA A 93 19.50 2.70 -1.62
CA ALA A 93 19.62 1.28 -1.35
C ALA A 93 18.29 0.68 -0.85
N THR A 94 17.58 1.39 0.03
CA THR A 94 16.27 0.95 0.53
C THR A 94 15.24 0.89 -0.58
N ARG A 95 15.20 1.91 -1.45
CA ARG A 95 14.37 1.93 -2.66
C ARG A 95 14.68 0.74 -3.56
N GLU A 96 15.96 0.51 -3.86
CA GLU A 96 16.40 -0.59 -4.71
C GLU A 96 15.97 -1.94 -4.14
N MET A 97 16.17 -2.15 -2.84
CA MET A 97 15.75 -3.39 -2.17
C MET A 97 14.24 -3.61 -2.25
N LEU A 98 13.43 -2.58 -1.97
CA LEU A 98 11.97 -2.66 -2.04
C LEU A 98 11.48 -2.92 -3.48
N ASN A 99 12.11 -2.26 -4.46
CA ASN A 99 11.83 -2.49 -5.87
C ASN A 99 12.20 -3.92 -6.29
N LEU A 100 13.34 -4.44 -5.84
CA LEU A 100 13.77 -5.82 -6.12
C LEU A 100 12.78 -6.83 -5.54
N ARG A 101 12.32 -6.63 -4.30
CA ARG A 101 11.27 -7.46 -3.69
C ARG A 101 9.99 -7.47 -4.52
N ALA A 102 9.57 -6.29 -5.00
CA ALA A 102 8.38 -6.17 -5.86
C ALA A 102 8.56 -6.91 -7.20
N GLN A 103 9.71 -6.75 -7.84
CA GLN A 103 10.04 -7.39 -9.12
C GLN A 103 10.11 -8.92 -9.00
N LEU A 104 10.73 -9.43 -7.93
CA LEU A 104 10.88 -10.86 -7.70
C LEU A 104 9.64 -11.54 -7.08
N ASN A 105 8.59 -10.76 -6.79
CA ASN A 105 7.40 -11.22 -6.08
C ASN A 105 7.71 -11.83 -4.69
N GLN A 106 8.61 -11.17 -3.94
CA GLN A 106 9.11 -11.61 -2.64
C GLN A 106 8.80 -10.55 -1.56
N PRO A 107 7.57 -10.48 -1.03
CA PRO A 107 7.18 -9.42 -0.10
C PRO A 107 8.09 -9.37 1.14
N PHE A 108 8.57 -10.52 1.61
CA PHE A 108 9.38 -10.67 2.82
C PHE A 108 10.84 -11.04 2.53
N GLY A 109 11.34 -10.67 1.34
CA GLY A 109 12.71 -11.00 0.91
C GLY A 109 12.96 -12.49 0.64
N GLN A 110 11.89 -13.30 0.57
CA GLN A 110 11.94 -14.71 0.21
C GLN A 110 10.80 -15.06 -0.76
N PRO A 111 10.99 -16.06 -1.64
CA PRO A 111 9.91 -16.59 -2.45
C PRO A 111 8.77 -17.12 -1.58
N LEU A 112 7.52 -16.81 -1.95
CA LEU A 112 6.38 -17.53 -1.44
C LEU A 112 6.45 -18.98 -1.95
N ALA A 113 6.21 -19.95 -1.08
CA ALA A 113 5.98 -21.33 -1.48
C ALA A 113 4.88 -21.37 -2.52
N VAL A 114 5.11 -22.18 -3.55
CA VAL A 114 4.09 -22.48 -4.53
C VAL A 114 3.00 -23.25 -3.79
N THR A 115 1.84 -22.63 -3.58
CA THR A 115 0.65 -23.39 -3.21
C THR A 115 0.39 -24.34 -4.36
N LEU A 116 0.73 -25.62 -4.18
CA LEU A 116 0.32 -26.66 -5.12
C LEU A 116 -1.21 -26.58 -5.17
N GLU A 117 -1.77 -26.23 -6.33
CA GLU A 117 -3.22 -26.23 -6.51
C GLU A 117 -3.76 -27.56 -5.99
N PRO A 118 -4.84 -27.56 -5.17
CA PRO A 118 -5.46 -28.79 -4.77
C PRO A 118 -5.81 -29.54 -6.06
N THR A 119 -5.18 -30.70 -6.26
CA THR A 119 -5.48 -31.57 -7.38
C THR A 119 -6.97 -31.86 -7.30
N VAL A 120 -7.76 -31.19 -8.12
CA VAL A 120 -9.18 -31.47 -8.22
C VAL A 120 -9.26 -32.94 -8.61
N PRO A 121 -9.83 -33.83 -7.78
CA PRO A 121 -9.94 -35.23 -8.17
C PRO A 121 -10.70 -35.27 -9.49
N ALA A 122 -10.19 -36.02 -10.47
CA ALA A 122 -10.68 -36.09 -11.84
C ALA A 122 -12.13 -36.58 -12.00
N ASN A 123 -12.89 -36.66 -10.92
CA ASN A 123 -14.26 -37.17 -10.82
C ASN A 123 -15.32 -36.10 -10.54
N THR A 124 -15.00 -34.80 -10.59
CA THR A 124 -16.07 -33.79 -10.67
C THR A 124 -16.70 -33.84 -12.07
N THR A 125 -17.87 -34.46 -12.14
CA THR A 125 -18.77 -34.39 -13.31
C THR A 125 -18.93 -32.93 -13.72
N PRO A 126 -18.74 -32.57 -15.00
CA PRO A 126 -18.97 -31.21 -15.44
C PRO A 126 -20.42 -30.84 -15.15
N VAL A 127 -20.64 -29.86 -14.27
CA VAL A 127 -21.94 -29.23 -14.10
C VAL A 127 -22.23 -28.52 -15.42
N GLN A 128 -23.05 -29.13 -16.27
CA GLN A 128 -23.55 -28.46 -17.46
C GLN A 128 -24.31 -27.21 -17.02
N PRO A 129 -23.99 -26.02 -17.55
CA PRO A 129 -24.82 -24.84 -17.29
C PRO A 129 -26.22 -25.16 -17.77
N THR A 130 -27.20 -25.08 -16.88
CA THR A 130 -28.62 -25.16 -17.24
C THR A 130 -28.91 -24.03 -18.23
N PRO A 131 -29.37 -24.32 -19.47
CA PRO A 131 -29.73 -23.28 -20.42
C PRO A 131 -30.84 -22.43 -19.82
N GLY A 132 -30.54 -21.16 -19.52
CA GLY A 132 -31.55 -20.18 -19.10
C GLY A 132 -32.57 -19.96 -20.22
N SER A 133 -33.85 -19.88 -19.86
CA SER A 133 -34.94 -19.57 -20.79
C SER A 133 -34.70 -18.27 -21.55
N ILE A 134 -34.70 -18.37 -22.87
CA ILE A 134 -34.74 -17.22 -23.77
C ILE A 134 -36.15 -16.63 -23.70
N PHE A 135 -36.31 -15.52 -22.98
CA PHE A 135 -37.51 -14.69 -23.13
C PHE A 135 -37.42 -13.96 -24.48
N THR A 136 -38.24 -14.39 -25.43
CA THR A 136 -38.53 -13.64 -26.66
C THR A 136 -39.33 -12.40 -26.28
N GLN A 137 -38.72 -11.22 -26.28
CA GLN A 137 -39.42 -9.96 -26.13
C GLN A 137 -39.52 -9.29 -27.50
N GLU A 138 -40.75 -9.24 -28.02
CA GLU A 138 -41.11 -8.55 -29.24
C GLU A 138 -40.86 -7.04 -29.11
N ALA A 139 -40.36 -6.49 -30.21
CA ALA A 139 -40.18 -5.09 -30.58
C ALA A 139 -40.93 -4.04 -29.74
N GLY A 140 -40.16 -3.22 -29.01
CA GLY A 140 -40.64 -1.91 -28.59
C GLY A 140 -39.91 -1.30 -27.40
N SER A 141 -38.98 -0.39 -27.70
CA SER A 141 -38.67 0.78 -26.86
C SER A 141 -37.71 0.62 -25.67
N ASN A 142 -36.60 1.36 -25.79
CA ASN A 142 -35.74 1.94 -24.74
C ASN A 142 -34.63 1.08 -24.11
N THR A 143 -33.54 0.96 -24.88
CA THR A 143 -32.18 1.38 -24.53
C THR A 143 -31.86 1.49 -23.02
N SER A 144 -31.31 0.43 -22.44
CA SER A 144 -30.43 0.51 -21.26
C SER A 144 -29.02 0.10 -21.68
N GLY A 145 -28.36 1.01 -22.39
CA GLY A 145 -26.91 1.03 -22.47
C GLY A 145 -26.38 1.68 -21.19
N PHE A 146 -25.38 1.08 -20.56
CA PHE A 146 -24.57 1.78 -19.58
C PHE A 146 -24.01 3.06 -20.23
N VAL A 147 -24.47 4.21 -19.77
CA VAL A 147 -23.87 5.49 -20.15
C VAL A 147 -22.61 5.66 -19.31
N THR A 148 -21.46 5.29 -19.88
CA THR A 148 -20.17 5.76 -19.38
C THR A 148 -20.05 7.23 -19.80
N GLN A 149 -20.50 8.17 -18.96
CA GLN A 149 -20.08 9.56 -19.12
C GLN A 149 -18.63 9.66 -18.64
N THR A 150 -17.69 9.64 -19.58
CA THR A 150 -16.38 10.25 -19.37
C THR A 150 -16.61 11.75 -19.27
N PRO A 151 -16.23 12.45 -18.19
CA PRO A 151 -16.23 13.90 -18.20
C PRO A 151 -15.27 14.38 -19.29
N THR A 152 -15.81 15.09 -20.29
CA THR A 152 -15.03 15.84 -21.27
C THR A 152 -14.16 16.83 -20.50
N ALA A 153 -12.84 16.70 -20.66
CA ALA A 153 -11.90 17.70 -20.18
C ALA A 153 -12.27 19.05 -20.79
N ALA A 154 -12.57 20.04 -19.96
CA ALA A 154 -12.64 21.42 -20.41
C ALA A 154 -11.30 21.77 -21.06
N GLN A 155 -11.34 22.28 -22.28
CA GLN A 155 -10.16 22.83 -22.95
C GLN A 155 -9.55 23.89 -22.05
N VAL A 156 -8.32 23.64 -21.62
CA VAL A 156 -7.46 24.67 -21.03
C VAL A 156 -7.19 25.69 -22.15
N PRO A 157 -7.48 26.99 -21.96
CA PRO A 157 -7.02 28.01 -22.89
C PRO A 157 -5.48 27.99 -22.96
N ASP A 158 -4.93 27.99 -24.17
CA ASP A 158 -3.51 28.22 -24.44
C ASP A 158 -3.06 29.51 -23.75
N GLU A 159 -2.34 29.38 -22.63
CA GLU A 159 -1.63 30.50 -22.02
C GLU A 159 -0.27 30.58 -22.70
N GLN A 160 -0.14 31.59 -23.58
CA GLN A 160 1.13 32.01 -24.16
C GLN A 160 2.21 32.17 -23.07
N PRO A 161 3.48 31.82 -23.36
CA PRO A 161 4.57 32.10 -22.44
C PRO A 161 4.74 33.63 -22.35
N SER A 162 4.32 34.21 -21.23
CA SER A 162 4.64 35.59 -20.89
C SER A 162 6.00 35.61 -20.20
N GLU A 163 6.91 36.37 -20.79
CA GLU A 163 8.24 36.64 -20.31
C GLU A 163 8.24 37.33 -18.94
N ASP A 164 9.33 37.09 -18.20
CA ASP A 164 9.89 37.95 -17.16
C ASP A 164 9.07 38.14 -15.86
N HIS A 165 9.37 37.31 -14.86
CA HIS A 165 9.02 37.58 -13.46
C HIS A 165 10.29 37.88 -12.67
N THR A 166 10.63 39.16 -12.62
CA THR A 166 11.55 39.68 -11.60
C THR A 166 10.87 39.54 -10.22
N PRO A 167 11.54 38.99 -9.20
CA PRO A 167 10.96 38.91 -7.86
C PRO A 167 10.69 40.32 -7.31
N GLY A 168 9.42 40.64 -7.06
CA GLY A 168 9.02 41.86 -6.36
C GLY A 168 9.51 41.85 -4.91
N PRO A 169 9.76 43.04 -4.30
CA PRO A 169 10.27 43.13 -2.94
C PRO A 169 9.24 42.58 -1.94
N VAL A 170 9.71 41.65 -1.11
CA VAL A 170 8.93 41.07 0.00
C VAL A 170 8.83 42.10 1.11
N PHE A 171 7.63 42.60 1.39
CA PHE A 171 7.38 43.47 2.53
C PHE A 171 7.21 42.62 3.81
N PRO A 172 7.96 42.90 4.89
CA PRO A 172 7.78 42.18 6.15
C PRO A 172 6.42 42.53 6.76
N THR A 173 5.69 41.50 7.18
CA THR A 173 4.44 41.63 7.94
C THR A 173 4.74 42.27 9.30
N PRO A 174 4.11 43.41 9.66
CA PRO A 174 4.29 44.02 10.97
C PRO A 174 3.84 43.06 12.07
N GLY A 175 4.73 42.79 13.03
CA GLY A 175 4.43 42.00 14.21
C GLY A 175 3.47 42.71 15.18
N PRO A 176 2.89 41.99 16.16
CA PRO A 176 1.92 42.56 17.09
C PRO A 176 2.58 43.62 17.98
N VAL A 177 1.99 44.83 17.99
CA VAL A 177 2.32 45.92 18.91
C VAL A 177 1.86 45.52 20.32
N THR A 178 2.81 45.24 21.20
CA THR A 178 2.57 45.15 22.65
C THR A 178 2.52 46.57 23.19
N GLY A 179 1.32 47.01 23.61
CA GLY A 179 1.09 48.31 24.22
C GLY A 179 1.65 48.37 25.65
N GLY A 180 2.27 49.50 25.98
CA GLY A 180 2.65 49.87 27.34
C GLY A 180 2.81 51.39 27.42
N GLY A 181 2.05 52.03 28.33
CA GLY A 181 2.10 53.46 28.61
C GLY A 181 0.72 54.10 28.67
#